data_AF-G9KJ20-F1
#
_entry.id   AF-G9KJ20-F1
#
_cell.length_a   1.000
_cell.length_b   1.000
_cell.length_c   1.000
_cell.angle_alpha   90.00
_cell.angle_beta   90.00
_cell.angle_gamma   90.00
#
_symmetry.space_group_name_H-M   'P 1'
#
loop_
_entity.id
_entity.type
_entity.pdbx_description
1 polymer ?
#
loop_
_entity_poly.entity_id
_entity_poly.type
_entity_poly.pdbx_seq_one_letter_code
_entity_poly.pdbx_strand_id
1 'polypeptide(L)'
;LMKLLQRLPNSVVRRLHRERYKKPSWLTPVPDSHKLTDQDVTDFVRCIIQPVLLAMFSKTGSLEAAQALQNLALMRPELVIPPVLERTYPALETLTEPHQLTATLSCVIGVARSLVSGGKWFPEGPTHMLPLLMRALPGVDPNDFSKCMITFQFIA
;
A
#
# COMPACT_ATOMS: atom_id res chain seq x y z
N LEU A 1 0.37 -6.96 17.53
CA LEU A 1 1.22 -7.04 16.31
C LEU A 1 0.71 -6.16 15.18
N MET A 2 -0.56 -6.25 14.76
CA MET A 2 -1.11 -5.41 13.66
C MET A 2 -0.97 -3.89 13.87
N LYS A 3 -1.20 -3.41 15.10
CA LYS A 3 -0.97 -2.00 15.46
C LYS A 3 0.48 -1.54 15.20
N LEU A 4 1.47 -2.40 15.41
CA LEU A 4 2.88 -2.07 15.14
C LEU A 4 3.11 -1.94 13.62
N LEU A 5 2.64 -2.93 12.85
CA LEU A 5 2.77 -2.94 11.39
C LEU A 5 2.11 -1.73 10.73
N GLN A 6 0.97 -1.29 11.25
CA GLN A 6 0.27 -0.10 10.78
C GLN A 6 0.98 1.21 11.19
N ARG A 7 1.38 1.32 12.47
CA ARG A 7 1.84 2.60 13.04
C ARG A 7 3.29 2.91 12.74
N LEU A 8 4.15 1.89 12.61
CA LEU A 8 5.58 2.11 12.41
C LEU A 8 5.87 2.78 11.05
N PRO A 9 5.33 2.31 9.89
CA PRO A 9 5.48 3.02 8.62
C PRO A 9 4.94 4.45 8.65
N ASN A 10 3.79 4.68 9.29
CA ASN A 10 3.21 6.02 9.43
C ASN A 10 4.14 6.97 10.20
N SER A 11 4.75 6.51 11.29
CA SER A 11 5.73 7.29 12.05
C SER A 11 6.97 7.63 11.22
N VAL A 12 7.45 6.71 10.38
CA VAL A 12 8.58 6.96 9.47
C VAL A 12 8.21 7.98 8.39
N VAL A 13 7.01 7.87 7.79
CA VAL A 13 6.49 8.86 6.84
C VAL A 13 6.41 10.25 7.48
N ARG A 14 5.90 10.35 8.71
CA ARG A 14 5.87 11.62 9.46
C ARG A 14 7.26 12.18 9.74
N ARG A 15 8.22 11.31 10.05
CA ARG A 15 9.63 11.71 10.24
C ARG A 15 10.24 12.24 8.94
N LEU A 16 10.06 11.54 7.82
CA LEU A 16 10.51 12.00 6.50
C LEU A 16 9.84 13.32 6.09
N HIS A 17 8.55 13.47 6.37
CA HIS A 17 7.86 14.74 6.16
C HIS A 17 8.50 15.88 6.97
N ARG A 18 8.77 15.64 8.26
CA ARG A 18 9.45 16.61 9.13
C ARG A 18 10.86 16.97 8.63
N GLU A 19 11.61 16.01 8.10
CA GLU A 19 13.00 16.19 7.70
C GLU A 19 13.17 16.81 6.30
N ARG A 20 12.29 16.48 5.35
CA ARG A 20 12.45 16.82 3.92
C ARG A 20 11.46 17.86 3.39
N TYR A 21 10.23 17.90 3.92
CA TYR A 21 9.13 18.65 3.31
C TYR A 21 8.56 19.75 4.22
N LYS A 22 8.73 19.63 5.55
CA LYS A 22 8.23 20.63 6.50
C LYS A 22 9.05 21.91 6.39
N LYS A 23 8.36 23.03 6.24
CA LYS A 23 8.98 24.37 6.20
C LYS A 23 9.61 24.72 7.55
N PRO A 24 10.67 25.55 7.57
CA PRO A 24 11.27 26.05 8.81
C PRO A 24 10.21 26.67 9.73
N SER A 25 10.32 26.38 11.03
CA SER A 25 9.47 26.95 12.07
C SER A 25 10.29 27.20 13.33
N TRP A 26 9.69 27.72 14.40
CA TRP A 26 10.36 27.93 15.70
C TRP A 26 10.86 26.65 16.38
N LEU A 27 10.51 25.48 15.83
CA LEU A 27 10.88 24.18 16.39
C LEU A 27 12.31 23.85 15.98
N THR A 28 13.10 23.28 16.90
CA THR A 28 14.47 22.87 16.62
C THR A 28 14.51 21.92 15.42
N PRO A 29 15.28 22.25 14.35
CA PRO A 29 15.41 21.40 13.18
C PRO A 29 16.18 20.13 13.53
N VAL A 30 15.95 19.07 12.75
CA VAL A 30 16.71 17.82 12.89
C VAL A 30 18.12 18.03 12.32
N PRO A 31 19.20 17.74 13.08
CA PRO A 31 20.56 17.84 12.58
C PRO A 31 20.77 16.95 11.34
N ASP A 32 21.56 17.40 10.37
CA ASP A 32 21.81 16.66 9.13
C ASP A 32 22.43 15.27 9.38
N SER A 33 23.26 15.13 10.43
CA SER A 33 23.87 13.86 10.84
C SER A 33 22.87 12.78 11.30
N HIS A 34 21.64 13.16 11.63
CA HIS A 34 20.60 12.26 12.14
C HIS A 34 19.39 12.17 11.21
N LYS A 35 19.44 12.78 10.01
CA LYS A 35 18.38 12.65 9.01
C LYS A 35 18.43 11.27 8.36
N LEU A 36 17.26 10.78 7.96
CA LEU A 36 17.14 9.51 7.24
C LEU A 36 17.67 9.65 5.81
N THR A 37 18.70 8.87 5.50
CA THR A 37 19.23 8.76 4.14
C THR A 37 18.28 7.95 3.26
N ASP A 38 18.48 8.01 1.95
CA ASP A 38 17.70 7.17 1.03
C ASP A 38 17.96 5.68 1.23
N GLN A 39 19.15 5.29 1.70
CA GLN A 39 19.46 3.90 2.01
C GLN A 39 18.71 3.45 3.27
N ASP A 40 18.70 4.25 4.33
CA ASP A 40 17.98 3.94 5.58
C ASP A 40 16.48 3.68 5.34
N VAL A 41 15.86 4.49 4.48
CA VAL A 41 14.45 4.34 4.11
C VAL A 41 14.24 3.04 3.31
N THR A 42 15.17 2.71 2.42
CA THR A 42 15.10 1.50 1.60
C THR A 42 15.20 0.25 2.48
N ASP A 43 16.15 0.24 3.41
CA ASP A 43 16.36 -0.89 4.32
C ASP A 43 15.19 -1.05 5.30
N PHE A 44 14.59 0.06 5.75
CA PHE A 44 13.35 0.02 6.51
C PHE A 44 12.20 -0.63 5.74
N VAL A 45 11.99 -0.28 4.47
CA VAL A 45 10.92 -0.89 3.66
C VAL A 45 11.19 -2.38 3.45
N ARG A 46 12.44 -2.76 3.14
CA ARG A 46 12.83 -4.16 2.94
C ARG A 46 12.61 -5.02 4.18
N CYS A 47 12.85 -4.50 5.38
CA CYS A 47 12.71 -5.29 6.59
C CYS A 47 11.24 -5.54 6.98
N ILE A 48 10.35 -4.58 6.74
CA ILE A 48 8.96 -4.64 7.22
C ILE A 48 7.96 -5.13 6.17
N ILE A 49 8.31 -5.08 4.88
CA ILE A 49 7.38 -5.45 3.81
C ILE A 49 6.89 -6.89 3.91
N GLN A 50 7.74 -7.86 4.26
CA GLN A 50 7.35 -9.27 4.34
C GLN A 50 6.29 -9.52 5.44
N PRO A 51 6.46 -9.03 6.69
CA PRO A 51 5.39 -9.06 7.68
C PRO A 51 4.09 -8.40 7.24
N VAL A 52 4.16 -7.29 6.49
CA VAL A 52 2.98 -6.57 6.00
C VAL A 52 2.25 -7.36 4.91
N LEU A 53 2.99 -7.94 3.96
CA LEU A 53 2.42 -8.79 2.91
C LEU A 53 1.79 -10.06 3.49
N LEU A 54 2.36 -10.62 4.56
CA LEU A 54 1.75 -11.73 5.30
C LEU A 54 0.46 -11.28 6.01
N ALA A 55 0.48 -10.10 6.62
CA ALA A 55 -0.68 -9.54 7.31
C ALA A 55 -1.85 -9.17 6.37
N MET A 56 -1.60 -9.02 5.07
CA MET A 56 -2.63 -8.76 4.07
C MET A 56 -3.74 -9.82 4.10
N PHE A 57 -3.39 -11.09 4.33
CA PHE A 57 -4.34 -12.20 4.41
C PHE A 57 -4.71 -12.57 5.85
N SER A 58 -4.55 -11.66 6.81
CA SER A 58 -4.95 -11.90 8.19
C SER A 58 -6.45 -12.14 8.32
N LYS A 59 -6.82 -13.13 9.15
CA LYS A 59 -8.22 -13.41 9.51
C LYS A 59 -8.89 -12.28 10.32
N THR A 60 -8.10 -11.38 10.90
CA THR A 60 -8.61 -10.20 11.63
C THR A 60 -9.00 -9.04 10.73
N GLY A 61 -8.79 -9.16 9.41
CA GLY A 61 -8.99 -8.10 8.44
C GLY A 61 -7.68 -7.58 7.84
N SER A 62 -7.78 -6.94 6.67
CA SER A 62 -6.66 -6.43 5.87
C SER A 62 -6.41 -4.93 6.04
N LEU A 63 -7.23 -4.22 6.84
CA LEU A 63 -7.21 -2.76 6.93
C LEU A 63 -5.87 -2.21 7.43
N GLU A 64 -5.32 -2.80 8.48
CA GLU A 64 -4.02 -2.40 9.03
C GLU A 64 -2.88 -2.64 8.03
N ALA A 65 -2.95 -3.74 7.27
CA ALA A 65 -1.99 -4.06 6.22
C ALA A 65 -2.10 -3.07 5.06
N ALA A 66 -3.31 -2.74 4.61
CA ALA A 66 -3.55 -1.74 3.56
C ALA A 66 -2.98 -0.37 3.94
N GLN A 67 -3.18 0.06 5.19
CA GLN A 67 -2.61 1.30 5.70
C GLN A 67 -1.09 1.25 5.83
N ALA A 68 -0.51 0.11 6.22
CA ALA A 68 0.93 -0.08 6.23
C ALA A 68 1.50 0.03 4.79
N LEU A 69 0.91 -0.68 3.83
CA LEU A 69 1.29 -0.66 2.42
C LEU A 69 1.20 0.74 1.82
N GLN A 70 0.13 1.49 2.12
CA GLN A 70 0.00 2.89 1.71
C GLN A 70 1.22 3.72 2.13
N ASN A 71 1.59 3.64 3.42
CA ASN A 71 2.72 4.40 3.95
C ASN A 71 4.07 3.94 3.39
N LEU A 72 4.25 2.63 3.17
CA LEU A 72 5.46 2.10 2.55
C LEU A 72 5.58 2.53 1.07
N ALA A 73 4.48 2.50 0.32
CA ALA A 73 4.43 2.90 -1.08
C ALA A 73 4.62 4.41 -1.30
N LEU A 74 4.37 5.24 -0.27
CA LEU A 74 4.76 6.66 -0.28
C LEU A 74 6.28 6.84 -0.23
N MET A 75 7.02 5.88 0.31
CA MET A 75 8.48 5.94 0.48
C MET A 75 9.24 5.24 -0.65
N ARG A 76 8.86 3.99 -0.97
CA ARG A 76 9.50 3.14 -1.98
C ARG A 76 8.43 2.35 -2.76
N PRO A 77 7.71 2.98 -3.71
CA PRO A 77 6.65 2.31 -4.48
C PRO A 77 7.15 1.07 -5.24
N GLU A 78 8.38 1.11 -5.75
CA GLU A 78 9.02 0.06 -6.54
C GLU A 78 9.25 -1.24 -5.76
N LEU A 79 9.33 -1.16 -4.44
CA LEU A 79 9.47 -2.34 -3.58
C LEU A 79 8.12 -2.87 -3.11
N VAL A 80 7.10 -2.02 -3.05
CA VAL A 80 5.83 -2.30 -2.37
C VAL A 80 4.74 -2.71 -3.35
N ILE A 81 4.64 -2.03 -4.48
CA ILE A 81 3.55 -2.19 -5.42
C ILE A 81 3.66 -3.52 -6.19
N PRO A 82 4.81 -3.92 -6.76
CA PRO A 82 4.89 -5.17 -7.52
C PRO A 82 4.46 -6.41 -6.72
N PRO A 83 4.91 -6.61 -5.46
CA PRO A 83 4.45 -7.74 -4.65
C PRO A 83 2.95 -7.73 -4.34
N VAL A 84 2.33 -6.55 -4.24
CA VAL A 84 0.87 -6.43 -4.05
C VAL A 84 0.15 -6.82 -5.34
N LEU A 85 0.63 -6.35 -6.49
CA LEU A 85 0.07 -6.70 -7.81
C LEU A 85 0.19 -8.19 -8.12
N GLU A 86 1.36 -8.79 -7.85
CA GLU A 86 1.62 -10.23 -8.01
C GLU A 86 0.61 -11.11 -7.24
N ARG A 87 0.09 -10.61 -6.12
CA ARG A 87 -0.95 -11.28 -5.33
C ARG A 87 -2.37 -10.91 -5.76
N THR A 88 -2.55 -9.71 -6.28
CA THR A 88 -3.88 -9.21 -6.67
C THR A 88 -4.36 -9.80 -7.99
N TYR A 89 -3.48 -9.95 -8.99
CA TYR A 89 -3.88 -10.54 -10.27
C TYR A 89 -4.44 -11.96 -10.14
N PRO A 90 -3.79 -12.89 -9.40
CA PRO A 90 -4.37 -14.20 -9.14
C PRO A 90 -5.69 -14.12 -8.35
N ALA A 91 -5.77 -13.26 -7.33
CA ALA A 91 -6.98 -13.12 -6.52
C ALA A 91 -8.20 -12.57 -7.31
N LEU A 92 -7.96 -11.86 -8.41
CA LEU A 92 -9.00 -11.42 -9.35
C LEU A 92 -9.45 -12.52 -10.31
N GLU A 93 -8.63 -13.53 -10.55
CA GLU A 93 -8.94 -14.66 -11.45
C GLU A 93 -9.56 -15.85 -10.70
N THR A 94 -9.25 -16.02 -9.41
CA THR A 94 -9.75 -17.16 -8.63
C THR A 94 -11.23 -17.02 -8.27
N LEU A 95 -12.00 -18.08 -8.53
CA LEU A 95 -13.41 -18.17 -8.15
C LEU A 95 -13.63 -18.83 -6.77
N THR A 96 -12.58 -19.41 -6.20
CA THR A 96 -12.66 -20.28 -5.01
C THR A 96 -12.23 -19.61 -3.71
N GLU A 97 -11.60 -18.42 -3.77
CA GLU A 97 -10.96 -17.78 -2.61
C GLU A 97 -11.40 -16.31 -2.45
N PRO A 98 -12.69 -16.04 -2.19
CA PRO A 98 -13.25 -14.67 -2.16
C PRO A 98 -12.63 -13.77 -1.08
N HIS A 99 -12.11 -14.35 0.00
CA HIS A 99 -11.40 -13.60 1.05
C HIS A 99 -10.07 -13.00 0.57
N GLN A 100 -9.44 -13.58 -0.44
CA GLN A 100 -8.21 -13.03 -1.01
C GLN A 100 -8.50 -11.83 -1.88
N LEU A 101 -9.61 -11.85 -2.62
CA LEU A 101 -10.05 -10.73 -3.45
C LEU A 101 -10.32 -9.48 -2.61
N THR A 102 -11.10 -9.61 -1.54
CA THR A 102 -11.42 -8.46 -0.67
C THR A 102 -10.18 -7.89 0.02
N ALA A 103 -9.28 -8.77 0.49
CA ALA A 103 -8.01 -8.38 1.11
C ALA A 103 -7.07 -7.64 0.14
N THR A 104 -6.89 -8.18 -1.06
CA THR A 104 -6.00 -7.60 -2.08
C THR A 104 -6.54 -6.30 -2.63
N LEU A 105 -7.84 -6.21 -2.95
CA LEU A 105 -8.45 -4.95 -3.39
C LEU A 105 -8.35 -3.84 -2.33
N SER A 106 -8.58 -4.17 -1.06
CA SER A 106 -8.37 -3.23 0.05
C SER A 106 -6.93 -2.70 0.09
N CYS A 107 -5.95 -3.56 -0.15
CA CYS A 107 -4.54 -3.17 -0.19
C CYS A 107 -4.19 -2.36 -1.44
N VAL A 108 -4.75 -2.68 -2.61
CA VAL A 108 -4.58 -1.89 -3.84
C VAL A 108 -5.16 -0.49 -3.67
N ILE A 109 -6.33 -0.33 -3.05
CA ILE A 109 -6.89 0.98 -2.71
C ILE A 109 -5.89 1.81 -1.88
N GLY A 110 -5.24 1.18 -0.89
CA GLY A 110 -4.21 1.83 -0.08
C GLY A 110 -3.03 2.35 -0.90
N VAL A 111 -2.59 1.62 -1.92
CA VAL A 111 -1.44 2.00 -2.76
C VAL A 111 -1.82 2.73 -4.05
N ALA A 112 -3.11 2.94 -4.32
CA ALA A 112 -3.62 3.47 -5.59
C ALA A 112 -2.99 4.82 -5.97
N ARG A 113 -2.80 5.73 -5.00
CA ARG A 113 -2.15 7.03 -5.27
C ARG A 113 -0.71 6.87 -5.74
N SER A 114 0.05 5.97 -5.14
CA SER A 114 1.43 5.68 -5.56
C SER A 114 1.47 4.93 -6.88
N LEU A 115 0.48 4.07 -7.16
CA LEU A 115 0.35 3.34 -8.41
C LEU A 115 0.06 4.27 -9.60
N VAL A 116 -0.89 5.20 -9.46
CA VAL A 116 -1.29 6.12 -10.53
C VAL A 116 -0.33 7.28 -10.74
N SER A 117 0.43 7.69 -9.70
CA SER A 117 1.31 8.85 -9.81
C SER A 117 2.47 8.65 -10.78
N GLY A 118 2.85 7.40 -11.10
CA GLY A 118 3.93 7.10 -12.05
C GLY A 118 5.21 7.87 -11.74
N GLY A 119 5.94 7.45 -10.70
CA GLY A 119 7.12 8.16 -10.21
C GLY A 119 8.42 7.75 -10.91
N LYS A 120 9.51 8.47 -10.61
CA LYS A 120 10.88 8.13 -11.04
C LYS A 120 11.24 6.66 -10.77
N TRP A 121 10.73 6.11 -9.67
CA TRP A 121 11.08 4.79 -9.17
C TRP A 121 10.18 3.67 -9.70
N PHE A 122 8.96 3.97 -10.14
CA PHE A 122 8.00 2.99 -10.65
C PHE A 122 7.14 3.59 -11.77
N PRO A 123 7.72 3.83 -12.96
CA PRO A 123 7.02 4.45 -14.08
C PRO A 123 5.94 3.55 -14.70
N GLU A 124 6.06 2.23 -14.58
CA GLU A 124 5.09 1.26 -15.11
C GLU A 124 3.78 1.20 -14.31
N GLY A 125 3.72 1.81 -13.11
CA GLY A 125 2.54 1.73 -12.23
C GLY A 125 1.20 2.07 -12.89
N PRO A 126 1.07 3.19 -13.62
CA PRO A 126 -0.19 3.56 -14.27
C PRO A 126 -0.66 2.54 -15.32
N THR A 127 0.25 1.75 -15.91
CA THR A 127 -0.11 0.74 -16.92
C THR A 127 -0.96 -0.39 -16.35
N HIS A 128 -0.89 -0.63 -15.03
CA HIS A 128 -1.69 -1.63 -14.33
C HIS A 128 -3.11 -1.18 -14.01
N MET A 129 -3.40 0.13 -14.04
CA MET A 129 -4.70 0.69 -13.63
C MET A 129 -5.86 0.15 -14.46
N LEU A 130 -5.77 0.26 -15.79
CA LEU A 130 -6.84 -0.19 -16.69
C LEU A 130 -7.05 -1.71 -16.61
N PRO A 131 -6.02 -2.57 -16.67
CA PRO A 131 -6.18 -4.00 -16.46
C PRO A 131 -6.85 -4.37 -15.13
N LEU A 132 -6.49 -3.71 -14.03
CA LEU A 132 -7.09 -3.97 -12.71
C LEU A 132 -8.57 -3.56 -12.68
N LEU A 133 -8.91 -2.37 -13.18
CA LEU A 133 -10.29 -1.89 -13.24
C LEU A 133 -11.18 -2.84 -14.06
N MET A 134 -10.73 -3.25 -15.24
CA MET A 134 -11.47 -4.17 -16.10
C MET A 134 -11.67 -5.54 -15.43
N ARG A 135 -10.65 -6.05 -14.74
CA ARG A 135 -10.72 -7.35 -14.03
C ARG A 135 -11.54 -7.28 -12.74
N ALA A 136 -11.72 -6.10 -12.14
CA ALA A 136 -12.50 -5.92 -10.93
C ALA A 136 -14.02 -5.83 -11.19
N LEU A 137 -14.46 -5.59 -12.44
CA LEU A 137 -15.88 -5.45 -12.79
C LEU A 137 -16.78 -6.61 -12.35
N PRO A 138 -16.38 -7.90 -12.45
CA PRO A 138 -17.16 -9.03 -11.92
C PRO A 138 -17.30 -9.04 -10.38
N GLY A 139 -16.62 -8.12 -9.69
CA GLY A 139 -16.80 -7.88 -8.26
C GLY A 139 -18.09 -7.13 -7.92
N VAL A 140 -18.72 -6.46 -8.88
CA VAL A 140 -20.07 -5.88 -8.73
C VAL A 140 -21.09 -7.01 -8.80
N ASP A 141 -21.27 -7.66 -7.65
CA ASP A 141 -22.06 -8.89 -7.52
C ASP A 141 -23.22 -8.65 -6.54
N PRO A 142 -24.49 -8.79 -6.96
CA PRO A 142 -25.64 -8.65 -6.07
C PRO A 142 -25.68 -9.72 -4.97
N ASN A 143 -24.92 -10.81 -5.11
CA ASN A 143 -24.92 -11.94 -4.17
C ASN A 143 -23.89 -11.78 -3.05
N ASP A 144 -22.84 -10.98 -3.24
CA ASP A 144 -21.80 -10.75 -2.24
C ASP A 144 -21.65 -9.26 -1.96
N PHE A 145 -22.34 -8.80 -0.91
CA PHE A 145 -22.28 -7.42 -0.46
C PHE A 145 -20.85 -6.95 -0.14
N SER A 146 -20.02 -7.81 0.46
CA SER A 146 -18.67 -7.40 0.88
C SER A 146 -17.76 -7.21 -0.33
N LYS A 147 -17.84 -8.11 -1.30
CA LYS A 147 -17.14 -8.01 -2.59
C LYS A 147 -17.62 -6.79 -3.38
N CYS A 148 -18.92 -6.58 -3.47
CA CYS A 148 -19.52 -5.47 -4.20
C CYS A 148 -19.08 -4.11 -3.61
N MET A 149 -19.11 -3.97 -2.28
CA MET A 149 -18.68 -2.74 -1.60
C MET A 149 -17.20 -2.41 -1.84
N ILE A 150 -16.30 -3.39 -1.74
CA ILE A 150 -14.87 -3.12 -1.96
C ILE A 150 -14.56 -2.82 -3.44
N THR A 151 -15.29 -3.45 -4.37
CA THR A 151 -15.18 -3.14 -5.81
C THR A 151 -15.66 -1.72 -6.11
N PHE A 152 -16.75 -1.26 -5.51
CA PHE A 152 -17.17 0.14 -5.65
C PHE A 152 -16.13 1.10 -5.08
N GLN A 153 -15.57 0.80 -3.91
CA GLN A 153 -14.52 1.62 -3.33
C GLN A 153 -13.23 1.63 -4.17
N PHE A 154 -12.95 0.55 -4.89
CA PHE A 154 -11.80 0.46 -5.79
C PHE A 154 -11.99 1.26 -7.09
N ILE A 155 -13.21 1.33 -7.62
CA ILE A 155 -13.53 2.04 -8.87
C ILE A 155 -13.73 3.55 -8.65
N ALA A 156 -14.22 3.96 -7.47
CA ALA A 156 -14.51 5.36 -7.12
C ALA A 156 -13.24 6.19 -6.89
#